data_AF-A0A940G332-F1
#
_entry.id   AF-A0A940G332-F1
#
_cell.length_a   1.000
_cell.length_b   1.000
_cell.length_c   1.000
_cell.angle_alpha   90.00
_cell.angle_beta   90.00
_cell.angle_gamma   90.00
#
_symmetry.space_group_name_H-M   'P 1'
#
loop_
_entity.id
_entity.type
_entity.pdbx_description
1 polymer ?
#
loop_
_entity_poly.entity_id
_entity_poly.type
_entity_poly.pdbx_seq_one_letter_code
_entity_poly.pdbx_strand_id
1 'polypeptide(L)'
;MRFVAKKSLAIAAAPMLLSAGLFSAALRAESPDEEAGRTAIEDHCKMCHALETVTNERKSGEEWKAIVARMIKNGAQLTDADQATIIAYLSKTYGVQVAQKPDDAKTAQP
;
A
#
# COMPACT_ATOMS: atom_id res chain seq x y z
N MET A 1 22.40 80.66 12.37
CA MET A 1 23.54 80.15 13.15
C MET A 1 23.06 79.06 14.10
N ARG A 2 23.79 77.94 14.17
CA ARG A 2 23.72 76.79 15.10
C ARG A 2 23.16 75.46 14.55
N PHE A 3 24.11 74.55 14.44
CA PHE A 3 24.08 73.13 14.10
C PHE A 3 23.29 72.29 15.10
N VAL A 4 22.62 71.23 14.66
CA VAL A 4 22.51 69.96 15.42
C VAL A 4 22.64 68.77 14.46
N ALA A 5 23.42 67.79 14.92
CA ALA A 5 24.16 66.81 14.15
C ALA A 5 23.41 65.50 13.81
N LYS A 6 23.94 64.83 12.78
CA LYS A 6 23.67 63.43 12.41
C LYS A 6 23.83 62.49 13.61
N LYS A 7 22.87 61.59 13.80
CA LYS A 7 23.07 60.31 14.49
C LYS A 7 22.58 59.18 13.59
N SER A 8 23.53 58.51 12.96
CA SER A 8 23.32 57.18 12.40
C SER A 8 23.16 56.19 13.55
N LEU A 9 22.17 55.29 13.46
CA LEU A 9 22.07 54.15 14.34
C LEU A 9 21.78 52.91 13.49
N ALA A 10 22.79 52.07 13.31
CA ALA A 10 22.63 50.70 12.84
C ALA A 10 22.54 49.80 14.07
N ILE A 11 21.52 48.94 14.17
CA ILE A 11 21.47 47.86 15.16
C ILE A 11 21.06 46.56 14.46
N ALA A 12 21.96 45.60 14.67
CA ALA A 12 22.03 44.18 14.38
C ALA A 12 20.74 43.39 14.09
N ALA A 13 20.88 42.46 13.14
CA ALA A 13 20.00 41.31 12.95
C ALA A 13 19.99 40.41 14.20
N ALA A 14 18.80 39.99 14.63
CA ALA A 14 18.61 38.87 15.57
C ALA A 14 17.73 37.82 14.87
N PRO A 15 18.15 36.54 14.79
CA PRO A 15 17.40 35.51 14.09
C PRO A 15 16.20 35.11 14.96
N MET A 16 14.99 35.45 14.51
CA MET A 16 13.77 35.04 15.17
C MET A 16 13.48 33.57 14.80
N LEU A 17 13.68 32.72 15.80
CA LEU A 17 13.47 31.27 15.88
C LEU A 17 12.40 30.70 14.91
N LEU A 18 12.87 29.96 13.90
CA LEU A 18 12.05 29.15 13.01
C LEU A 18 11.79 27.78 13.64
N SER A 19 10.81 27.68 14.54
CA SER A 19 10.29 26.38 15.01
C SER A 19 9.31 25.81 13.98
N ALA A 20 9.82 25.38 12.82
CA ALA A 20 9.08 24.52 11.90
C ALA A 20 9.13 23.08 12.43
N GLY A 21 8.13 22.68 13.21
CA GLY A 21 7.98 21.32 13.69
C GLY A 21 7.94 20.34 12.51
N LEU A 22 8.87 19.39 12.52
CA LEU A 22 8.91 18.24 11.62
C LEU A 22 7.72 17.32 11.89
N PHE A 23 6.59 17.57 11.23
CA PHE A 23 5.55 16.57 11.09
C PHE A 23 5.94 15.64 9.94
N SER A 24 6.85 14.71 10.21
CA SER A 24 7.15 13.62 9.27
C SER A 24 5.97 12.65 9.28
N ALA A 25 4.95 12.94 8.46
CA ALA A 25 4.09 11.89 7.95
C ALA A 25 4.99 10.98 7.11
N ALA A 26 5.33 9.80 7.62
CA ALA A 26 5.95 8.76 6.82
C ALA A 26 4.91 8.33 5.76
N LEU A 27 4.89 9.00 4.61
CA LEU A 27 4.28 8.45 3.42
C LEU A 27 5.06 7.18 3.13
N ARG A 28 4.44 6.03 3.39
CA ARG A 28 5.00 4.77 2.93
C ARG A 28 4.90 4.78 1.41
N ALA A 29 6.05 4.84 0.76
CA ALA A 29 6.12 4.57 -0.67
C ALA A 29 5.60 3.16 -0.89
N GLU A 30 4.64 3.03 -1.80
CA GLU A 30 4.17 1.74 -2.28
C GLU A 30 5.35 1.00 -2.91
N SER A 31 5.54 -0.27 -2.56
CA SER A 31 6.62 -1.03 -3.17
C SER A 31 6.27 -1.47 -4.60
N PRO A 32 7.26 -1.68 -5.48
CA PRO A 32 7.00 -2.11 -6.85
C PRO A 32 6.17 -3.40 -6.96
N ASP A 33 6.30 -4.32 -5.99
CA ASP A 33 5.46 -5.52 -5.91
C ASP A 33 4.00 -5.22 -5.61
N GLU A 34 3.72 -4.23 -4.75
CA GLU A 34 2.35 -3.86 -4.42
C GLU A 34 1.70 -3.07 -5.57
N GLU A 35 2.46 -2.23 -6.25
CA GLU A 35 2.03 -1.57 -7.49
C GLU A 35 1.69 -2.60 -8.56
N ALA A 36 2.60 -3.52 -8.87
CA ALA A 36 2.39 -4.56 -9.87
C ALA A 36 1.17 -5.44 -9.54
N GLY A 37 1.02 -5.82 -8.27
CA GLY A 37 -0.14 -6.58 -7.79
C GLY A 37 -1.46 -5.84 -7.95
N ARG A 38 -1.49 -4.55 -7.61
CA ARG A 38 -2.68 -3.71 -7.80
C ARG A 38 -3.04 -3.58 -9.27
N THR A 39 -2.07 -3.26 -10.13
CA THR A 39 -2.28 -3.14 -11.58
C THR A 39 -2.80 -4.45 -12.16
N ALA A 40 -2.24 -5.59 -11.77
CA ALA A 40 -2.69 -6.89 -12.26
C ALA A 40 -4.17 -7.17 -11.91
N ILE A 41 -4.61 -6.88 -10.69
CA ILE A 41 -6.04 -7.08 -10.35
C ILE A 41 -6.95 -6.05 -11.05
N GLU A 42 -6.45 -4.82 -11.26
CA GLU A 42 -7.18 -3.79 -12.00
C GLU A 42 -7.33 -4.16 -13.48
N ASP A 43 -6.35 -4.81 -14.10
CA ASP A 43 -6.40 -5.18 -15.51
C ASP A 43 -7.22 -6.44 -15.76
N HIS A 44 -7.15 -7.42 -14.85
CA HIS A 44 -7.76 -8.73 -15.08
C HIS A 44 -9.10 -8.93 -14.36
N CYS A 45 -9.23 -8.50 -13.10
CA CYS A 45 -10.39 -8.88 -12.28
C CYS A 45 -11.64 -8.05 -12.58
N LYS A 46 -11.50 -6.82 -13.10
CA LYS A 46 -12.64 -5.96 -13.46
C LYS A 46 -13.36 -6.36 -14.75
N MET A 47 -12.81 -7.34 -15.49
CA MET A 47 -13.33 -7.72 -16.82
C MET A 47 -14.69 -8.42 -16.78
N CYS A 48 -15.06 -9.02 -15.64
CA CYS A 48 -16.30 -9.80 -15.51
C CYS A 48 -17.17 -9.40 -14.31
N HIS A 49 -16.61 -8.75 -13.29
CA HIS A 49 -17.34 -8.28 -12.12
C HIS A 49 -16.66 -7.05 -11.53
N ALA A 50 -17.35 -6.38 -10.61
CA ALA A 50 -16.83 -5.23 -9.89
C ALA A 50 -15.57 -5.61 -9.07
N LEU A 51 -14.58 -4.74 -9.01
CA LEU A 51 -13.33 -5.02 -8.29
C LEU A 51 -13.57 -5.06 -6.77
N GLU A 52 -14.58 -4.34 -6.30
CA GLU A 52 -15.08 -4.30 -4.93
C GLU A 52 -15.47 -5.68 -4.41
N THR A 53 -15.91 -6.60 -5.29
CA THR A 53 -16.20 -7.99 -4.90
C THR A 53 -14.94 -8.71 -4.40
N VAL A 54 -13.74 -8.29 -4.85
CA VAL A 54 -12.46 -8.84 -4.40
C VAL A 54 -11.92 -8.06 -3.20
N THR A 55 -11.90 -6.72 -3.28
CA THR A 55 -11.22 -5.90 -2.27
C THR A 55 -11.96 -5.80 -0.93
N ASN A 56 -13.26 -6.11 -0.90
CA ASN A 56 -14.06 -6.21 0.33
C ASN A 56 -13.87 -7.54 1.08
N GLU A 57 -13.25 -8.54 0.47
CA GLU A 57 -13.05 -9.84 1.09
C GLU A 57 -11.75 -9.86 1.91
N ARG A 58 -11.72 -10.70 2.94
CA ARG A 58 -10.49 -11.10 3.63
C ARG A 58 -10.43 -12.62 3.66
N LYS A 59 -9.34 -13.18 3.13
CA LYS A 59 -9.16 -14.62 2.95
C LYS A 59 -7.71 -15.02 3.23
N SER A 60 -7.48 -16.27 3.57
CA SER A 60 -6.12 -16.82 3.65
C SER A 60 -5.49 -16.89 2.25
N GLY A 61 -4.16 -17.04 2.18
CA GLY A 61 -3.48 -17.19 0.90
C GLY A 61 -3.93 -18.43 0.12
N GLU A 62 -4.27 -19.52 0.81
CA GLU A 62 -4.81 -20.73 0.18
C GLU A 62 -6.19 -20.50 -0.44
N GLU A 63 -7.07 -19.81 0.28
CA GLU A 63 -8.39 -19.42 -0.23
C GLU A 63 -8.27 -18.46 -1.42
N TRP A 64 -7.34 -17.50 -1.39
CA TRP A 64 -7.08 -16.62 -2.53
C TRP A 64 -6.58 -17.39 -3.74
N LYS A 65 -5.65 -18.33 -3.55
CA LYS A 65 -5.18 -19.22 -4.62
C LYS A 65 -6.34 -20.02 -5.22
N ALA A 66 -7.24 -20.55 -4.40
CA ALA A 66 -8.42 -21.28 -4.87
C ALA A 66 -9.38 -20.37 -5.65
N ILE A 67 -9.59 -19.13 -5.21
CA ILE A 67 -10.44 -18.16 -5.91
C ILE A 67 -9.84 -17.79 -7.28
N VAL A 68 -8.55 -17.47 -7.35
CA VAL A 68 -7.87 -17.14 -8.62
C VAL A 68 -7.93 -18.32 -9.58
N ALA A 69 -7.67 -19.55 -9.10
CA ALA A 69 -7.81 -20.75 -9.92
C ALA A 69 -9.25 -20.95 -10.43
N ARG A 70 -10.27 -20.63 -9.62
CA ARG A 70 -11.68 -20.65 -10.04
C ARG A 70 -11.93 -19.60 -11.13
N MET A 71 -11.35 -18.41 -11.06
CA MET A 71 -11.52 -17.38 -12.09
C MET A 71 -10.87 -17.80 -13.41
N ILE A 72 -9.70 -18.44 -13.37
CA ILE A 72 -9.06 -19.02 -14.57
C ILE A 72 -9.97 -20.08 -15.20
N LYS A 73 -10.54 -20.99 -14.39
CA LYS A 73 -11.52 -21.98 -14.87
C LYS A 73 -12.78 -21.35 -15.48
N ASN A 74 -13.16 -20.16 -15.02
CA ASN A 74 -14.29 -19.39 -15.54
C ASN A 74 -13.93 -18.53 -16.76
N GLY A 75 -12.68 -18.60 -17.25
CA GLY A 75 -12.25 -17.93 -18.48
C GLY A 75 -11.33 -16.72 -18.27
N ALA A 76 -10.90 -16.41 -17.04
CA ALA A 76 -9.87 -15.40 -16.83
C ALA A 76 -8.55 -15.84 -17.49
N GLN A 77 -8.01 -14.99 -18.36
CA GLN A 77 -6.74 -15.22 -19.02
C GLN A 77 -5.63 -14.56 -18.20
N LEU A 78 -4.85 -15.38 -17.50
CA LEU A 78 -3.72 -14.97 -16.69
C LEU A 78 -2.49 -15.76 -17.12
N THR A 79 -1.33 -15.09 -17.19
CA THR A 79 -0.05 -15.82 -17.28
C THR A 79 0.31 -16.40 -15.91
N ASP A 80 1.22 -17.38 -15.86
CA ASP A 80 1.69 -17.94 -14.59
C ASP A 80 2.33 -16.86 -13.69
N ALA A 81 2.99 -15.87 -14.30
CA ALA A 81 3.59 -14.74 -13.60
C ALA A 81 2.54 -13.80 -13.01
N ASP A 82 1.49 -13.47 -13.78
CA ASP A 82 0.39 -12.63 -13.29
C ASP A 82 -0.39 -13.35 -12.20
N GLN A 83 -0.66 -14.65 -12.36
CA GLN A 83 -1.31 -15.47 -11.34
C GLN A 83 -0.52 -15.45 -10.03
N ALA A 84 0.80 -15.65 -10.08
CA ALA A 84 1.64 -15.61 -8.89
C ALA A 84 1.63 -14.22 -8.22
N THR A 85 1.75 -13.16 -9.03
CA THR A 85 1.74 -11.76 -8.57
C THR A 85 0.42 -11.40 -7.90
N ILE A 86 -0.71 -11.76 -8.52
CA ILE A 86 -2.05 -11.54 -7.99
C ILE A 86 -2.24 -12.28 -6.66
N ILE A 87 -1.87 -13.58 -6.59
CA ILE A 87 -2.03 -14.35 -5.35
C ILE A 87 -1.19 -13.75 -4.22
N ALA A 88 0.06 -13.37 -4.49
CA ALA A 88 0.93 -12.74 -3.50
C ALA A 88 0.33 -11.41 -3.00
N TYR A 89 -0.14 -10.56 -3.92
CA TYR A 89 -0.76 -9.29 -3.60
C TYR A 89 -2.05 -9.45 -2.78
N LEU A 90 -2.97 -10.31 -3.22
CA LEU A 90 -4.23 -10.55 -2.52
C LEU A 90 -3.98 -11.11 -1.11
N SER A 91 -3.02 -12.01 -0.97
CA SER A 91 -2.65 -12.59 0.33
C SER A 91 -2.03 -11.56 1.27
N LYS A 92 -1.17 -10.66 0.75
CA LYS A 92 -0.51 -9.62 1.54
C LYS A 92 -1.48 -8.51 1.95
N THR A 93 -2.30 -8.05 1.02
CA THR A 93 -3.14 -6.85 1.16
C THR A 93 -4.52 -7.16 1.74
N TYR A 94 -5.09 -8.29 1.34
CA TYR A 94 -6.44 -8.74 1.72
C TYR A 94 -6.40 -10.10 2.44
N GLY A 95 -5.25 -10.43 3.02
CA GLY A 95 -5.06 -11.60 3.88
C GLY A 95 -5.84 -11.47 5.18
N VAL A 96 -6.44 -12.56 5.67
CA VAL A 96 -6.62 -12.68 7.12
C VAL A 96 -5.23 -12.90 7.72
N GLN A 97 -4.82 -12.04 8.65
CA GLN A 97 -3.59 -12.23 9.42
C GLN A 97 -3.78 -13.46 10.30
N VAL A 98 -3.62 -14.66 9.75
CA VAL A 98 -3.43 -15.84 10.56
C VAL A 98 -2.02 -15.66 11.11
N ALA A 99 -1.91 -15.40 12.42
CA ALA A 99 -0.64 -15.53 13.12
C ALA A 99 0.01 -16.82 12.63
N GLN A 100 1.08 -16.69 11.84
CA GLN A 100 1.69 -17.80 11.13
C GLN A 100 2.00 -18.90 12.15
N LYS A 101 1.28 -20.02 12.08
CA LYS A 101 1.69 -21.24 12.79
C LYS A 101 2.29 -22.18 11.74
N PRO A 102 3.49 -22.74 11.98
CA PRO A 102 4.13 -23.62 11.02
C PRO A 102 3.30 -24.89 10.81
N ASP A 103 3.36 -25.41 9.58
CA ASP A 103 2.89 -26.72 9.11
C ASP A 103 2.58 -27.70 10.24
N ASP A 104 1.29 -27.96 10.53
CA ASP A 104 0.85 -29.20 11.16
C ASP A 104 -0.69 -29.28 11.24
N ALA A 105 -1.19 -30.51 11.04
CA ALA A 105 -2.54 -31.00 11.29
C ALA A 105 -3.57 -30.90 10.13
N LYS A 106 -3.39 -31.81 9.17
CA LYS A 106 -4.38 -32.88 8.95
C LYS A 106 -5.27 -33.07 10.19
N THR A 107 -6.57 -32.73 10.11
CA THR A 107 -7.69 -33.42 10.80
C THR A 107 -9.04 -32.81 10.36
N ALA A 108 -9.84 -33.67 9.72
CA ALA A 108 -11.30 -33.75 9.75
C ALA A 108 -12.16 -32.53 9.38
N GLN A 109 -12.81 -32.63 8.22
CA GLN A 109 -14.19 -32.19 8.05
C GLN A 109 -15.13 -33.32 8.49
N PRO A 110 -16.31 -33.03 9.06
CA PRO A 110 -17.35 -34.03 9.30
C PRO A 110 -17.92 -34.61 8.00
#